data_AF-S0ESU7-F1
#
_entry.id   AF-S0ESU7-F1
#
_cell.length_a   1.000
_cell.length_b   1.000
_cell.length_c   1.000
_cell.angle_alpha   90.00
_cell.angle_beta   90.00
_cell.angle_gamma   90.00
#
_symmetry.space_group_name_H-M   'P 1'
#
loop_
_entity.id
_entity.type
_entity.pdbx_description
1 polymer ?
#
loop_
_entity_poly.entity_id
_entity_poly.type
_entity_poly.pdbx_seq_one_letter_code
_entity_poly.pdbx_strand_id
1 'polypeptide(L)'
;MKRSKAAVFSLLGAVAVLGGLAYAQDQGGSPDQNTPQQTAASKKVEAMVKKIKDGDNYKCCIKGKCDYCAVHMGMCNCGDNAANGKPVCINCKGGWDTGLGAVMGKTNDDIKPLPQNGDVKPDMPSDNGTNNDDNK
;
A
#
# COMPACT_ATOMS: atom_id res chain seq x y z
N MET A 1 46.94 -45.12 57.16
CA MET A 1 47.02 -43.65 57.30
C MET A 1 45.83 -43.03 56.57
N LYS A 2 45.11 -42.16 57.27
CA LYS A 2 43.93 -41.36 56.87
C LYS A 2 44.38 -40.25 55.92
N ARG A 3 43.59 -39.91 54.89
CA ARG A 3 43.40 -38.54 54.37
C ARG A 3 42.30 -38.49 53.30
N SER A 4 41.13 -38.06 53.74
CA SER A 4 40.04 -37.51 52.92
C SER A 4 40.50 -36.21 52.24
N LYS A 5 40.12 -35.99 50.97
CA LYS A 5 39.94 -34.67 50.33
C LYS A 5 38.89 -34.84 49.21
N ALA A 6 37.65 -34.46 49.46
CA ALA A 6 37.09 -33.11 49.34
C ALA A 6 36.72 -32.77 47.89
N ALA A 7 35.41 -32.68 47.67
CA ALA A 7 34.77 -32.19 46.47
C ALA A 7 35.27 -30.77 46.14
N VAL A 8 35.58 -30.55 44.86
CA VAL A 8 35.76 -29.21 44.29
C VAL A 8 34.78 -29.12 43.12
N PHE A 9 33.51 -28.87 43.45
CA PHE A 9 32.54 -28.34 42.50
C PHE A 9 32.68 -26.82 42.51
N SER A 10 33.64 -26.31 41.74
CA SER A 10 33.77 -24.87 41.50
C SER A 10 32.84 -24.43 40.36
N LEU A 11 31.72 -23.82 40.76
CA LEU A 11 31.27 -22.50 40.28
C LEU A 11 31.53 -22.16 38.80
N LEU A 12 30.76 -22.74 37.88
CA LEU A 12 30.60 -22.25 36.51
C LEU A 12 29.15 -22.44 36.04
N GLY A 13 28.21 -21.68 36.60
CA GLY A 13 26.80 -21.87 36.28
C GLY A 13 25.88 -20.70 36.61
N ALA A 14 26.28 -19.44 36.35
CA ALA A 14 25.41 -18.29 36.63
C ALA A 14 25.65 -17.04 35.76
N VAL A 15 25.86 -17.16 34.44
CA VAL A 15 25.94 -15.96 33.56
C VAL A 15 25.06 -16.03 32.29
N ALA A 16 24.30 -17.11 32.06
CA ALA A 16 23.56 -17.29 30.80
C ALA A 16 22.03 -17.08 30.87
N VAL A 17 21.49 -16.41 31.89
CA VAL A 17 20.01 -16.24 32.03
C VAL A 17 19.54 -14.78 32.00
N LEU A 18 20.45 -13.78 32.06
CA LEU A 18 20.04 -12.36 32.12
C LEU A 18 20.11 -11.60 30.79
N GLY A 19 20.63 -12.20 29.70
CA GLY A 19 20.76 -11.53 28.39
C GLY A 19 19.59 -11.74 27.43
N GLY A 20 18.74 -12.77 27.64
CA GLY A 20 17.72 -13.17 26.67
C GLY A 20 16.36 -12.48 26.79
N LEU A 21 16.10 -11.76 27.90
CA LEU A 21 14.79 -11.15 28.16
C LEU A 21 14.66 -9.69 27.67
N ALA A 22 15.76 -9.05 27.25
CA ALA A 22 15.73 -7.66 26.77
C ALA A 22 15.40 -7.52 25.27
N TYR A 23 15.38 -8.61 24.50
CA TYR A 23 15.15 -8.58 23.05
C TYR A 23 13.71 -8.93 22.62
N ALA A 24 12.79 -9.17 23.56
CA ALA A 24 11.48 -9.76 23.23
C ALA A 24 10.27 -8.80 23.28
N GLN A 25 10.44 -7.49 23.52
CA GLN A 25 9.27 -6.62 23.80
C GLN A 25 9.06 -5.39 22.90
N ASP A 26 9.84 -5.18 21.85
CA ASP A 26 9.67 -3.99 20.97
C ASP A 26 9.20 -4.31 19.54
N GLN A 27 8.39 -5.36 19.36
CA GLN A 27 7.75 -5.64 18.07
C GLN A 27 6.24 -5.88 18.19
N GLY A 28 5.57 -5.11 19.05
CA GLY A 28 4.14 -5.26 19.31
C GLY A 28 3.45 -3.95 19.60
N GLY A 29 3.51 -2.98 18.69
CA GLY A 29 2.56 -1.87 18.72
C GLY A 29 1.14 -2.45 18.67
N SER A 30 0.37 -2.29 19.74
CA SER A 30 -1.03 -2.68 19.79
C SER A 30 -1.81 -1.94 18.68
N PRO A 31 -2.74 -2.59 17.95
CA PRO A 31 -3.40 -2.03 16.77
C PRO A 31 -4.27 -0.78 16.99
N ASP A 32 -4.31 -0.22 18.21
CA ASP A 32 -5.26 0.82 18.60
C ASP A 32 -4.65 2.00 19.39
N GLN A 33 -3.38 2.35 19.13
CA GLN A 33 -2.78 3.53 19.76
C GLN A 33 -2.30 4.55 18.73
N ASN A 34 -3.23 5.09 17.95
CA ASN A 34 -2.98 6.35 17.27
C ASN A 34 -2.79 7.44 18.33
N THR A 35 -1.64 8.10 18.35
CA THR A 35 -1.46 9.31 19.16
C THR A 35 -2.48 10.38 18.76
N PRO A 36 -2.78 11.37 19.62
CA PRO A 36 -3.59 12.52 19.23
C PRO A 36 -3.08 13.20 17.96
N GLN A 37 -1.76 13.23 17.73
CA GLN A 37 -1.18 13.77 16.49
C GLN A 37 -1.50 12.90 15.27
N GLN A 38 -1.41 11.57 15.39
CA GLN A 38 -1.77 10.64 14.30
C GLN A 38 -3.25 10.76 13.96
N THR A 39 -4.13 10.84 14.97
CA THR A 39 -5.57 11.05 14.77
C THR A 39 -5.86 12.37 14.03
N ALA A 40 -5.19 13.45 14.43
CA ALA A 40 -5.37 14.75 13.77
C ALA A 40 -4.85 14.73 12.33
N ALA A 41 -3.77 14.02 12.05
CA ALA A 41 -3.25 13.83 10.70
C ALA A 41 -4.23 13.02 9.83
N SER A 42 -4.77 11.90 10.33
CA SER A 42 -5.74 11.07 9.61
C SER A 42 -6.98 11.86 9.20
N LYS A 43 -7.56 12.65 10.12
CA LYS A 43 -8.72 13.50 9.81
C LYS A 43 -8.44 14.51 8.69
N LYS A 44 -7.22 15.08 8.65
CA LYS A 44 -6.82 16.00 7.59
C LYS A 44 -6.69 15.28 6.24
N VAL A 45 -6.09 14.09 6.23
CA VAL A 45 -5.98 13.27 5.01
C VAL A 45 -7.36 12.87 4.50
N GLU A 46 -8.25 12.38 5.37
CA GLU A 46 -9.63 12.02 5.01
C GLU A 46 -10.38 13.19 4.37
N ALA A 47 -10.27 14.39 4.95
CA ALA A 47 -10.90 15.59 4.39
C ALA A 47 -10.34 15.95 3.01
N MET A 48 -9.03 15.84 2.81
CA MET A 48 -8.38 16.09 1.52
C MET A 48 -8.80 15.05 0.47
N VAL A 49 -8.78 13.76 0.84
CA VAL A 49 -9.21 12.65 -0.01
C VAL A 49 -10.66 12.83 -0.43
N LYS A 50 -11.56 13.16 0.51
CA LYS A 50 -12.96 13.45 0.20
C LYS A 50 -13.08 14.58 -0.82
N LYS A 51 -12.39 15.70 -0.58
CA LYS A 51 -12.41 16.86 -1.49
C LYS A 51 -11.95 16.49 -2.90
N ILE A 52 -10.89 15.68 -3.02
CA ILE A 52 -10.38 15.20 -4.31
C ILE A 52 -11.42 14.31 -5.00
N LYS A 53 -12.00 13.34 -4.26
CA LYS A 53 -12.98 12.38 -4.79
C LYS A 53 -14.27 13.03 -5.26
N ASP A 54 -14.63 14.18 -4.70
CA ASP A 54 -15.82 14.95 -5.07
C ASP A 54 -15.55 15.93 -6.23
N GLY A 55 -14.29 16.14 -6.62
CA GLY A 55 -13.94 16.99 -7.75
C GLY A 55 -14.10 16.29 -9.11
N ASP A 56 -14.24 17.09 -10.17
CA ASP A 56 -14.49 16.60 -11.54
C ASP A 56 -13.34 15.78 -12.12
N ASN A 57 -12.12 15.98 -11.61
CA ASN A 57 -10.92 15.25 -12.04
C ASN A 57 -10.82 13.83 -11.44
N TYR A 58 -11.79 13.41 -10.62
CA TYR A 58 -11.80 12.10 -9.98
C TYR A 58 -12.83 11.15 -10.60
N LYS A 59 -12.48 10.61 -11.77
CA LYS A 59 -13.34 9.72 -12.55
C LYS A 59 -13.03 8.27 -12.22
N CYS A 60 -13.46 7.80 -11.05
CA CYS A 60 -13.25 6.40 -10.65
C CYS A 60 -14.16 5.46 -11.45
N CYS A 61 -13.61 4.36 -11.97
CA CYS A 61 -14.35 3.39 -12.78
C CYS A 61 -15.05 2.27 -11.98
N ILE A 62 -14.91 2.28 -10.65
CA ILE A 62 -15.50 1.29 -9.75
C ILE A 62 -16.45 1.94 -8.72
N LYS A 63 -17.42 1.18 -8.25
CA LYS A 63 -18.36 1.53 -7.17
C LYS A 63 -17.58 1.78 -5.88
N GLY A 64 -18.04 2.77 -5.10
CA GLY A 64 -17.45 3.09 -3.81
C GLY A 64 -16.21 3.97 -3.84
N LYS A 65 -15.64 4.29 -5.03
CA LYS A 65 -14.44 5.13 -5.24
C LYS A 65 -13.29 4.78 -4.27
N CYS A 66 -12.24 4.08 -4.70
CA CYS A 66 -11.09 3.83 -3.81
C CYS A 66 -10.32 5.13 -3.47
N ASP A 67 -9.50 5.11 -2.41
CA ASP A 67 -8.73 6.29 -1.97
C ASP A 67 -7.32 6.35 -2.59
N TYR A 68 -6.84 5.25 -3.19
CA TYR A 68 -5.45 5.13 -3.68
C TYR A 68 -5.07 6.27 -4.63
N CYS A 69 -5.88 6.51 -5.67
CA CYS A 69 -5.57 7.56 -6.64
C CYS A 69 -5.70 8.96 -6.03
N ALA A 70 -6.62 9.15 -5.07
CA ALA A 70 -6.77 10.44 -4.40
C ALA A 70 -5.53 10.76 -3.55
N VAL A 71 -5.00 9.78 -2.84
CA VAL A 71 -3.80 9.91 -1.99
C VAL A 71 -2.53 10.07 -2.83
N HIS A 72 -2.35 9.26 -3.87
CA HIS A 72 -1.07 9.17 -4.58
C HIS A 72 -0.97 10.03 -5.84
N MET A 73 -2.09 10.36 -6.47
CA MET A 73 -2.10 11.07 -7.76
C MET A 73 -2.89 12.38 -7.71
N GLY A 74 -3.72 12.60 -6.68
CA GLY A 74 -4.62 13.75 -6.62
C GLY A 74 -5.73 13.76 -7.68
N MET A 75 -5.83 12.71 -8.50
CA MET A 75 -6.78 12.56 -9.60
C MET A 75 -6.99 11.08 -9.93
N CYS A 76 -8.03 10.75 -10.70
CA CYS A 76 -8.24 9.39 -11.20
C CYS A 76 -8.74 9.42 -12.64
N ASN A 77 -7.95 8.87 -13.57
CA ASN A 77 -8.23 8.80 -15.00
C ASN A 77 -8.80 7.45 -15.46
N CYS A 78 -8.91 6.46 -14.56
CA CYS A 78 -9.31 5.10 -14.94
C CYS A 78 -10.76 5.03 -15.47
N GLY A 79 -11.65 5.95 -15.07
CA GLY A 79 -13.02 6.07 -15.59
C GLY A 79 -13.04 6.46 -17.06
N ASP A 80 -12.28 7.49 -17.45
CA ASP A 80 -12.14 7.88 -18.85
C ASP A 80 -11.47 6.76 -19.65
N ASN A 81 -10.43 6.12 -19.09
CA ASN A 81 -9.79 5.00 -19.77
C ASN A 81 -10.77 3.84 -20.03
N ALA A 82 -11.49 3.39 -18.99
CA ALA A 82 -12.47 2.32 -19.10
C ALA A 82 -13.58 2.63 -20.11
N ALA A 83 -14.11 3.86 -20.10
CA ALA A 83 -15.13 4.29 -21.07
C ALA A 83 -14.61 4.19 -22.52
N ASN A 84 -13.34 4.53 -22.74
CA ASN A 84 -12.70 4.53 -24.05
C ASN A 84 -12.00 3.20 -24.42
N GLY A 85 -12.19 2.13 -23.64
CA GLY A 85 -11.56 0.83 -23.88
C GLY A 85 -10.03 0.83 -23.70
N LYS A 86 -9.49 1.83 -23.01
CA LYS A 86 -8.08 1.91 -22.62
C LYS A 86 -7.84 1.14 -21.32
N PRO A 87 -6.62 0.64 -21.09
CA PRO A 87 -6.29 -0.09 -19.87
C PRO A 87 -6.41 0.79 -18.61
N VAL A 88 -6.70 0.14 -17.48
CA VAL A 88 -6.83 0.74 -16.15
C VAL A 88 -5.76 0.24 -15.20
N CYS A 89 -5.52 0.93 -14.08
CA CYS A 89 -4.57 0.45 -13.08
C CYS A 89 -4.99 -0.90 -12.46
N ILE A 90 -4.04 -1.63 -11.89
CA ILE A 90 -4.30 -2.98 -11.34
C ILE A 90 -5.36 -2.98 -10.24
N ASN A 91 -5.40 -1.94 -9.40
CA ASN A 91 -6.42 -1.80 -8.35
C ASN A 91 -7.83 -1.64 -8.95
N CYS A 92 -7.96 -0.89 -10.04
CA CYS A 92 -9.23 -0.77 -10.75
C CYS A 92 -9.62 -2.11 -11.38
N LYS A 93 -8.68 -2.80 -12.03
CA LYS A 93 -8.94 -4.13 -12.61
C LYS A 93 -9.44 -5.11 -11.55
N GLY A 94 -8.79 -5.16 -10.39
CA GLY A 94 -9.25 -5.98 -9.26
C GLY A 94 -10.66 -5.64 -8.80
N GLY A 95 -11.03 -4.36 -8.76
CA GLY A 95 -12.41 -3.96 -8.45
C GLY A 95 -13.42 -4.46 -9.49
N TRP A 96 -13.06 -4.45 -10.78
CA TRP A 96 -13.88 -5.04 -11.83
C TRP A 96 -14.01 -6.56 -11.69
N ASP A 97 -12.93 -7.26 -11.33
CA ASP A 97 -12.93 -8.71 -11.06
C ASP A 97 -13.86 -9.09 -9.90
N THR A 98 -14.05 -8.18 -8.94
CA THR A 98 -14.98 -8.38 -7.81
C THR A 98 -16.39 -7.83 -8.07
N GLY A 99 -16.73 -7.48 -9.32
CA GLY A 99 -18.07 -6.99 -9.67
C GLY A 99 -18.37 -5.54 -9.24
N LEU A 100 -17.34 -4.76 -8.90
CA LEU A 100 -17.47 -3.36 -8.53
C LEU A 100 -17.43 -2.41 -9.74
N GLY A 101 -17.39 -2.91 -10.97
CA GLY A 101 -17.43 -2.06 -12.17
C GLY A 101 -18.62 -1.09 -12.18
N ALA A 102 -18.36 0.16 -12.56
CA ALA A 102 -19.37 1.23 -12.56
C ALA A 102 -19.55 1.95 -13.92
N VAL A 103 -18.75 1.60 -14.92
CA VAL A 103 -18.86 2.23 -16.25
C VAL A 103 -19.98 1.56 -17.05
N MET A 104 -20.96 2.37 -17.47
CA MET A 104 -22.11 1.89 -18.22
C MET A 104 -21.69 1.25 -19.55
N GLY A 105 -22.30 0.10 -19.88
CA GLY A 105 -22.03 -0.62 -21.12
C GLY A 105 -20.67 -1.33 -21.16
N LYS A 106 -19.94 -1.39 -20.04
CA LYS A 106 -18.70 -2.15 -19.91
C LYS A 106 -18.89 -3.34 -18.98
N THR A 107 -18.23 -4.43 -19.32
CA THR A 107 -18.14 -5.68 -18.55
C THR A 107 -16.72 -5.84 -18.01
N ASN A 108 -16.50 -6.79 -17.09
CA ASN A 108 -15.15 -7.10 -16.61
C ASN A 108 -14.19 -7.47 -17.76
N ASP A 109 -14.68 -8.17 -18.78
CA ASP A 109 -13.86 -8.63 -19.90
C ASP A 109 -13.39 -7.48 -20.81
N ASP A 110 -14.14 -6.38 -20.85
CA ASP A 110 -13.77 -5.15 -21.59
C ASP A 110 -12.62 -4.39 -20.92
N ILE A 111 -12.37 -4.63 -19.65
CA ILE A 111 -11.41 -3.87 -18.84
C ILE A 111 -10.09 -4.62 -18.77
N LYS A 112 -9.05 -4.03 -19.36
CA LYS A 112 -7.69 -4.60 -19.33
C LYS A 112 -6.82 -3.88 -18.28
N PRO A 113 -5.96 -4.59 -17.56
CA PRO A 113 -4.98 -3.94 -16.70
C PRO A 113 -3.91 -3.24 -17.55
N LEU A 114 -3.35 -2.15 -17.02
CA LEU A 114 -2.10 -1.59 -17.52
C LEU A 114 -0.99 -2.64 -17.44
N PRO A 115 -0.10 -2.72 -18.44
CA PRO A 115 1.06 -3.59 -18.38
C PRO A 115 1.89 -3.26 -17.15
N GLN A 116 2.34 -4.28 -16.42
CA GLN A 116 3.26 -4.09 -15.31
C GLN A 116 4.70 -4.01 -15.85
N ASN A 117 5.60 -3.40 -15.07
CA ASN A 117 7.01 -3.36 -15.44
C ASN A 117 7.54 -4.79 -15.67
N GLY A 118 7.95 -5.08 -16.91
CA GLY A 118 8.35 -6.42 -17.36
C GLY A 118 7.41 -7.06 -18.40
N ASP A 119 6.17 -6.59 -18.51
CA ASP A 119 5.18 -7.07 -19.50
C ASP A 119 5.16 -6.21 -20.78
N VAL A 120 6.00 -5.17 -20.84
CA VAL A 120 6.11 -4.28 -21.99
C VAL A 120 6.76 -5.07 -23.12
N LYS A 121 5.93 -5.55 -24.06
CA LYS A 121 6.45 -5.93 -25.37
C LYS A 121 7.07 -4.67 -26.01
N PRO A 122 8.28 -4.74 -26.58
CA PRO A 122 9.06 -3.57 -27.05
C PRO A 122 8.39 -2.76 -28.17
N ASP A 123 7.25 -3.22 -28.68
CA ASP A 123 6.49 -2.68 -29.80
C ASP A 123 5.26 -1.83 -29.38
N MET A 124 5.02 -1.58 -28.09
CA MET A 124 4.09 -0.51 -27.72
C MET A 124 4.75 0.84 -28.03
N PRO A 125 4.15 1.70 -28.89
CA PRO A 125 4.64 3.06 -29.06
C PRO A 125 4.54 3.74 -27.70
N SER A 126 5.71 4.04 -27.14
CA SER A 126 5.83 4.91 -25.98
C SER A 126 5.31 6.28 -26.44
N ASP A 127 4.03 6.54 -26.19
CA ASP A 127 3.51 7.90 -26.07
C ASP A 127 4.09 8.48 -24.79
N ASN A 128 5.42 8.66 -24.82
CA ASN A 128 6.17 9.45 -23.87
C ASN A 128 5.64 10.87 -24.05
N GLY A 129 4.55 11.17 -23.34
CA GLY A 129 3.96 12.48 -23.25
C GLY A 129 5.10 13.43 -22.96
N THR A 130 5.40 14.27 -23.94
CA THR A 130 6.34 15.37 -23.79
C THR A 130 5.89 16.15 -22.57
N ASN A 131 6.64 16.01 -21.48
CA ASN A 131 6.57 16.93 -20.36
C ASN A 131 6.83 18.32 -20.97
N ASN A 132 5.77 19.10 -21.11
CA ASN A 132 5.88 20.52 -21.40
C ASN A 132 6.42 21.19 -20.13
N ASP A 133 7.72 21.06 -19.92
CA ASP A 133 8.51 21.85 -18.98
C ASP A 133 8.88 23.23 -19.59
N ASP A 134 8.23 23.62 -20.70
CA ASP A 134 8.41 24.90 -21.37
C ASP A 134 7.21 25.82 -21.13
N ASN A 135 7.13 26.45 -19.95
CA ASN A 135 6.58 27.80 -19.87
C ASN A 135 7.24 28.63 -18.75
N LYS A 136 8.39 29.18 -19.14
CA LYS A 136 8.85 30.57 -18.98
C LYS A 136 8.34 31.40 -17.79
#